data_AF-A0AAE1Y6Z0-F1
#
_entry.id   AF-A0AAE1Y6Z0-F1
#
_cell.length_a   1.000
_cell.length_b   1.000
_cell.length_c   1.000
_cell.angle_alpha   90.00
_cell.angle_beta   90.00
_cell.angle_gamma   90.00
#
_symmetry.space_group_name_H-M   'P 1'
#
loop_
_entity.id
_entity.type
_entity.pdbx_description
1 polymer ?
#
loop_
_entity_poly.entity_id
_entity_poly.type
_entity_poly.pdbx_seq_one_letter_code
_entity_poly.pdbx_strand_id
1 'polypeptide(L)'
;MRSGPIISLASIYDHEENKYRHVMYRGFISELFVPYMDLTEEWYYRTFFDAGEFGFGQLAVPLQPLRDCPENAVFLDGYFTAQDGTPAKISNVFCLFERYAGDIMWRHTEGALPGDLVTEVRQDVSLVLRMVSTVGNYDYVIDWEFKQAGTIKVTVGLTGLLAVRGSIYTHKDQIMEEEYGTLLAENILGPNHDHFISFHLDLDVDGEPNSLVKAKLQQARVTDGRSRRKSYWRVANETAKRESDAKIHLDSGATEILVTNPNKKTKVGNDIGYRLIPRTVASRLLANDDYPQRRAAFTNYNLWVTPYNKSEKWAGGLFVDQSHGDDTLATWSLRDREIENKDIVLWYTLVSSCPALKIFQSCQH
;
A
#
# COMPACT_ATOMS: atom_id res chain seq x y z
N MET A 1 -2.98 -7.31 -19.03
CA MET A 1 -1.94 -7.36 -17.98
C MET A 1 -2.61 -7.10 -16.65
N ARG A 2 -2.42 -7.95 -15.63
CA ARG A 2 -3.21 -7.90 -14.38
C ARG A 2 -2.82 -6.77 -13.42
N SER A 3 -1.53 -6.60 -13.10
CA SER A 3 -1.05 -5.78 -11.95
C SER A 3 -0.81 -4.29 -12.19
N GLY A 4 -0.79 -3.81 -13.44
CA GLY A 4 -0.25 -2.48 -13.75
C GLY A 4 1.29 -2.43 -13.60
N PRO A 5 1.89 -1.38 -13.03
CA PRO A 5 3.34 -1.26 -12.93
C PRO A 5 3.92 -2.36 -12.02
N ILE A 6 5.06 -2.92 -12.45
CA ILE A 6 5.87 -3.82 -11.64
C ILE A 6 7.26 -3.20 -11.53
N ILE A 7 7.66 -2.83 -10.32
CA ILE A 7 9.02 -2.38 -10.03
C ILE A 7 9.85 -3.62 -9.76
N SER A 8 11.00 -3.77 -10.43
CA SER A 8 11.89 -4.91 -10.22
C SER A 8 13.34 -4.48 -10.07
N LEU A 9 14.09 -5.26 -9.29
CA LEU A 9 15.54 -5.09 -9.07
C LEU A 9 15.92 -3.70 -8.53
N ALA A 10 15.07 -3.13 -7.67
CA ALA A 10 15.33 -1.84 -7.06
C ALA A 10 16.55 -1.96 -6.12
N SER A 11 17.61 -1.23 -6.47
CA SER A 11 18.88 -1.19 -5.77
C SER A 11 19.32 0.25 -5.56
N ILE A 12 19.97 0.54 -4.43
CA ILE A 12 20.56 1.86 -4.15
C ILE A 12 22.08 1.77 -4.17
N TYR A 13 22.74 2.80 -4.70
CA TYR A 13 24.19 2.90 -4.64
C TYR A 13 24.63 3.41 -3.27
N ASP A 14 25.43 2.62 -2.58
CA ASP A 14 26.04 2.99 -1.30
C ASP A 14 27.42 3.60 -1.58
N HIS A 15 27.55 4.92 -1.36
CA HIS A 15 28.79 5.65 -1.61
C HIS A 15 29.92 5.30 -0.63
N GLU A 16 29.60 4.85 0.59
CA GLU A 16 30.63 4.45 1.56
C GLU A 16 31.21 3.08 1.21
N GLU A 17 30.35 2.17 0.76
CA GLU A 17 30.73 0.79 0.40
C GLU A 17 31.06 0.62 -1.09
N ASN A 18 30.91 1.68 -1.89
CA ASN A 18 31.17 1.74 -3.32
C ASN A 18 30.53 0.58 -4.11
N LYS A 19 29.26 0.29 -3.85
CA LYS A 19 28.51 -0.81 -4.46
C LYS A 19 27.01 -0.53 -4.50
N TYR A 20 26.31 -1.17 -5.44
CA TYR A 20 24.85 -1.26 -5.39
C TYR A 20 24.42 -2.30 -4.35
N ARG A 21 23.35 -1.98 -3.63
CA ARG A 21 22.76 -2.83 -2.59
C ARG A 21 21.30 -3.05 -2.90
N HIS A 22 20.88 -4.30 -2.91
CA HIS A 22 19.51 -4.69 -3.20
C HIS A 22 18.56 -4.23 -2.09
N VAL A 23 17.36 -3.82 -2.49
CA VAL A 23 16.29 -3.38 -1.56
C VAL A 23 15.01 -4.17 -1.83
N MET A 24 14.57 -4.23 -3.09
CA MET A 24 13.32 -4.88 -3.47
C MET A 24 13.49 -5.60 -4.80
N TYR A 25 13.30 -6.91 -4.80
CA TYR A 25 13.32 -7.73 -6.00
C TYR A 25 12.12 -7.45 -6.90
N ARG A 26 10.92 -7.35 -6.31
CA ARG A 26 9.67 -7.12 -7.03
C ARG A 26 8.59 -6.45 -6.17
N GLY A 27 8.07 -5.32 -6.63
CA GLY A 27 6.96 -4.58 -6.01
C GLY A 27 5.82 -4.32 -7.01
N PHE A 28 4.59 -4.69 -6.66
CA PHE A 28 3.40 -4.41 -7.49
C PHE A 28 2.10 -4.51 -6.68
N ILE A 29 1.00 -3.98 -7.25
CA ILE A 29 -0.35 -4.20 -6.72
C ILE A 29 -0.81 -5.59 -7.12
N SER A 30 -1.05 -6.43 -6.12
CA SER A 30 -1.48 -7.81 -6.28
C SER A 30 -2.99 -7.92 -6.50
N GLU A 31 -3.77 -7.16 -5.73
CA GLU A 31 -5.23 -7.18 -5.84
C GLU A 31 -5.84 -5.89 -5.27
N LEU A 32 -7.03 -5.55 -5.76
CA LEU A 32 -7.91 -4.56 -5.13
C LEU A 32 -9.20 -5.25 -4.67
N PHE A 33 -9.86 -4.71 -3.66
CA PHE A 33 -11.18 -5.16 -3.24
C PHE A 33 -12.05 -3.95 -2.89
N VAL A 34 -13.22 -3.82 -3.53
CA VAL A 34 -14.13 -2.68 -3.39
C VAL A 34 -15.53 -3.18 -3.00
N PRO A 35 -15.77 -3.50 -1.71
CA PRO A 35 -17.09 -3.89 -1.24
C PRO A 35 -18.01 -2.69 -1.03
N TYR A 36 -19.19 -2.74 -1.63
CA TYR A 36 -20.28 -1.85 -1.27
C TYR A 36 -21.07 -2.41 -0.09
N MET A 37 -21.64 -1.52 0.72
CA MET A 37 -22.36 -1.85 1.96
C MET A 37 -23.88 -1.80 1.82
N ASP A 38 -24.39 -1.73 0.58
CA ASP A 38 -25.83 -1.73 0.30
C ASP A 38 -26.33 -3.16 0.09
N LEU A 39 -27.23 -3.60 0.97
CA LEU A 39 -27.74 -4.97 1.05
C LEU A 39 -28.93 -5.24 0.12
N THR A 40 -29.39 -4.25 -0.64
CA THR A 40 -30.49 -4.41 -1.60
C THR A 40 -30.12 -5.33 -2.75
N GLU A 41 -31.12 -5.90 -3.42
CA GLU A 41 -30.93 -6.83 -4.55
C GLU A 41 -30.10 -6.20 -5.68
N GLU A 42 -30.19 -4.88 -5.83
CA GLU A 42 -29.47 -4.11 -6.84
C GLU A 42 -27.96 -3.95 -6.54
N TRP A 43 -27.53 -4.09 -5.28
CA TRP A 43 -26.17 -3.75 -4.85
C TRP A 43 -25.41 -4.84 -4.08
N TYR A 44 -26.06 -5.80 -3.44
CA TYR A 44 -25.38 -6.74 -2.52
C TYR A 44 -24.19 -7.50 -3.15
N TYR A 45 -24.22 -7.73 -4.47
CA TYR A 45 -23.18 -8.46 -5.21
C TYR A 45 -21.99 -7.58 -5.63
N ARG A 46 -22.08 -6.25 -5.49
CA ARG A 46 -21.06 -5.30 -5.94
C ARG A 46 -19.89 -5.28 -4.96
N THR A 47 -18.94 -6.16 -5.22
CA THR A 47 -17.76 -6.39 -4.37
C THR A 47 -16.54 -6.64 -5.24
N PHE A 48 -16.14 -5.61 -6.01
CA PHE A 48 -15.22 -5.78 -7.13
C PHE A 48 -13.82 -6.18 -6.71
N PHE A 49 -13.19 -7.00 -7.55
CA PHE A 49 -11.75 -7.30 -7.49
C PHE A 49 -11.07 -6.74 -8.73
N ASP A 50 -10.75 -5.45 -8.72
CA ASP A 50 -10.39 -4.71 -9.94
C ASP A 50 -9.24 -5.37 -10.73
N ALA A 51 -8.22 -5.91 -10.04
CA ALA A 51 -7.12 -6.58 -10.73
C ALA A 51 -7.53 -7.97 -11.22
N GLY A 52 -8.14 -8.78 -10.36
CA GLY A 52 -8.51 -10.17 -10.66
C GLY A 52 -9.66 -10.36 -11.65
N GLU A 53 -10.64 -9.47 -11.65
CA GLU A 53 -11.85 -9.57 -12.49
C GLU A 53 -11.70 -8.79 -13.82
N PHE A 54 -11.07 -7.62 -13.80
CA PHE A 54 -11.03 -6.73 -14.97
C PHE A 54 -9.62 -6.50 -15.54
N GLY A 55 -8.58 -6.68 -14.73
CA GLY A 55 -7.20 -6.44 -15.12
C GLY A 55 -6.78 -4.98 -14.96
N PHE A 56 -6.26 -4.64 -13.79
CA PHE A 56 -5.86 -3.28 -13.42
C PHE A 56 -4.89 -2.60 -14.39
N GLY A 57 -3.92 -3.37 -14.92
CA GLY A 57 -2.99 -2.84 -15.93
C GLY A 57 -3.59 -2.73 -17.33
N GLN A 58 -4.57 -3.57 -17.67
CA GLN A 58 -5.29 -3.49 -18.95
C GLN A 58 -6.25 -2.31 -19.01
N LEU A 59 -6.70 -1.85 -17.85
CA LEU A 59 -7.51 -0.65 -17.66
C LEU A 59 -6.68 0.64 -17.47
N ALA A 60 -5.37 0.57 -17.71
CA ALA A 60 -4.53 1.76 -17.71
C ALA A 60 -4.90 2.70 -18.87
N VAL A 61 -4.95 4.00 -18.60
CA VAL A 61 -5.37 5.02 -19.57
C VAL A 61 -4.20 5.89 -20.03
N PRO A 62 -4.22 6.44 -21.26
CA PRO A 62 -3.23 7.40 -21.72
C PRO A 62 -3.17 8.65 -20.83
N LEU A 63 -2.02 8.88 -20.21
CA LEU A 63 -1.77 10.03 -19.37
C LEU A 63 -1.70 11.31 -20.20
N GLN A 64 -2.39 12.35 -19.74
CA GLN A 64 -2.46 13.66 -20.37
C GLN A 64 -1.25 14.52 -19.96
N PRO A 65 -0.39 14.92 -20.92
CA PRO A 65 0.74 15.80 -20.63
C PRO A 65 0.29 17.12 -19.98
N LEU A 66 1.08 17.61 -19.02
CA LEU A 66 0.84 18.85 -18.26
C LEU A 66 -0.42 18.84 -17.36
N ARG A 67 -1.12 17.70 -17.26
CA ARG A 67 -2.28 17.50 -16.39
C ARG A 67 -2.03 16.36 -15.42
N ASP A 68 -1.84 15.15 -15.96
CA ASP A 68 -1.53 13.97 -15.15
C ASP A 68 -0.05 13.91 -14.79
N CYS A 69 0.82 14.45 -15.66
CA CYS A 69 2.27 14.42 -15.49
C CYS A 69 2.87 15.81 -15.78
N PRO A 70 3.94 16.20 -15.06
CA PRO A 70 4.57 17.50 -15.23
C PRO A 70 5.32 17.61 -16.57
N GLU A 71 5.76 18.83 -16.89
CA GLU A 71 6.46 19.15 -18.14
C GLU A 71 7.75 18.35 -18.35
N ASN A 72 8.48 18.05 -17.28
CA ASN A 72 9.72 17.27 -17.32
C ASN A 72 9.51 15.74 -17.39
N ALA A 73 8.28 15.28 -17.64
CA ALA A 73 7.98 13.86 -17.68
C ALA A 73 8.38 13.19 -19.00
N VAL A 74 8.96 12.01 -18.88
CA VAL A 74 9.17 11.08 -20.00
C VAL A 74 8.04 10.06 -20.00
N PHE A 75 7.36 9.91 -21.14
CA PHE A 75 6.26 8.97 -21.28
C PHE A 75 6.72 7.63 -21.84
N LEU A 76 6.09 6.56 -21.37
CA LEU A 76 6.32 5.20 -21.82
C LEU A 76 5.00 4.60 -22.31
N ASP A 77 5.05 4.01 -23.49
CA ASP A 77 3.92 3.28 -24.06
C ASP A 77 3.83 1.87 -23.46
N GLY A 78 2.61 1.33 -23.41
CA GLY A 78 2.34 -0.05 -23.02
C GLY A 78 1.76 -0.86 -24.18
N TYR A 79 2.08 -2.15 -24.23
CA TYR A 79 1.45 -3.10 -25.13
C TYR A 79 0.69 -4.15 -24.32
N PHE A 80 -0.54 -4.41 -24.74
CA PHE A 80 -1.44 -5.37 -24.12
C PHE A 80 -1.95 -6.33 -25.17
N THR A 81 -2.68 -7.36 -24.72
CA THR A 81 -3.31 -8.34 -25.60
C THR A 81 -4.80 -8.01 -25.67
N ALA A 82 -5.30 -7.76 -26.88
CA ALA A 82 -6.73 -7.65 -27.13
C ALA A 82 -7.42 -9.02 -27.00
N GLN A 83 -8.75 -9.03 -26.96
CA GLN A 83 -9.52 -10.28 -26.78
C GLN A 83 -9.25 -11.32 -27.88
N ASP A 84 -8.90 -10.89 -29.09
CA ASP A 84 -8.55 -11.74 -30.22
C ASP A 84 -7.07 -12.17 -30.26
N GLY A 85 -6.29 -11.80 -29.25
CA GLY A 85 -4.87 -12.11 -29.15
C GLY A 85 -3.94 -11.09 -29.82
N THR A 86 -4.49 -10.05 -30.46
CA THR A 86 -3.66 -9.05 -31.14
C THR A 86 -2.95 -8.10 -30.15
N PRO A 87 -1.75 -7.58 -30.48
CA PRO A 87 -1.09 -6.57 -29.65
C PRO A 87 -1.84 -5.24 -29.75
N ALA A 88 -2.34 -4.74 -28.63
CA ALA A 88 -2.96 -3.43 -28.49
C ALA A 88 -1.98 -2.45 -27.83
N LYS A 89 -1.57 -1.41 -28.56
CA LYS A 89 -0.75 -0.33 -28.01
C LYS A 89 -1.65 0.66 -27.26
N ILE A 90 -1.25 1.02 -26.04
CA ILE A 90 -1.75 2.21 -25.34
C ILE A 90 -0.57 3.17 -25.21
N SER A 91 -0.73 4.39 -25.71
CA SER A 91 0.35 5.38 -25.65
C SER A 91 0.34 6.10 -24.32
N ASN A 92 1.51 6.55 -23.84
CA ASN A 92 1.64 7.34 -22.60
C ASN A 92 1.01 6.65 -21.36
N VAL A 93 1.18 5.33 -21.22
CA VAL A 93 0.61 4.56 -20.10
C VAL A 93 1.32 4.89 -18.79
N PHE A 94 2.63 5.11 -18.85
CA PHE A 94 3.41 5.54 -17.71
C PHE A 94 4.06 6.89 -17.99
N CYS A 95 4.29 7.64 -16.93
CA CYS A 95 5.22 8.76 -16.99
C CYS A 95 6.25 8.67 -15.87
N LEU A 96 7.49 9.01 -16.21
CA LEU A 96 8.64 9.04 -15.30
C LEU A 96 9.14 10.47 -15.21
N PHE A 97 9.21 11.04 -14.00
CA PHE A 97 9.62 12.42 -13.81
C PHE A 97 10.31 12.64 -12.47
N GLU A 98 11.11 13.71 -12.40
CA GLU A 98 11.64 14.21 -11.13
C GLU A 98 10.63 15.17 -10.49
N ARG A 99 10.36 14.98 -9.20
CA ARG A 99 9.45 15.82 -8.42
C ARG A 99 10.26 16.81 -7.58
N TYR A 100 9.96 18.09 -7.77
CA TYR A 100 10.50 19.23 -7.02
C TYR A 100 9.39 19.84 -6.15
N ALA A 101 8.96 19.13 -5.11
CA ALA A 101 7.82 19.54 -4.28
C ALA A 101 8.11 20.68 -3.28
N GLY A 102 9.37 21.16 -3.24
CA GLY A 102 9.82 22.10 -2.20
C GLY A 102 10.07 21.42 -0.85
N ASP A 103 10.04 20.09 -0.80
CA ASP A 103 10.36 19.31 0.39
C ASP A 103 11.86 19.43 0.74
N ILE A 104 12.15 19.33 2.03
CA ILE A 104 13.50 19.44 2.59
C ILE A 104 14.02 18.02 2.83
N MET A 105 15.14 17.64 2.19
CA MET A 105 15.78 16.35 2.42
C MET A 105 16.34 16.29 3.84
N TRP A 106 17.10 17.32 4.20
CA TRP A 106 17.52 17.59 5.58
C TRP A 106 17.91 19.05 5.74
N ARG A 107 17.84 19.54 6.98
CA ARG A 107 18.32 20.87 7.35
C ARG A 107 18.84 20.91 8.77
N HIS A 108 19.77 21.82 9.02
CA HIS A 108 20.23 22.14 10.37
C HIS A 108 20.60 23.62 10.48
N THR A 109 20.34 24.21 11.65
CA THR A 109 20.80 25.56 12.02
C THR A 109 21.43 25.45 13.40
N GLU A 110 22.74 25.60 13.47
CA GLU A 110 23.51 25.63 14.70
C GLU A 110 23.73 27.09 15.12
N GLY A 111 23.18 27.45 16.27
CA GLY A 111 23.25 28.80 16.83
C GLY A 111 23.77 28.83 18.28
N ALA A 112 24.15 27.68 18.84
CA ALA A 112 24.74 27.60 20.18
C ALA A 112 26.27 27.76 20.15
N LEU A 113 26.89 27.79 18.97
CA LEU A 113 28.32 28.09 18.82
C LEU A 113 28.55 29.58 19.10
N PRO A 114 29.33 29.95 20.15
CA PRO A 114 29.55 31.34 20.47
C PRO A 114 30.21 32.09 19.31
N GLY A 115 29.51 33.08 18.76
CA GLY A 115 30.00 33.91 17.65
C GLY A 115 29.74 33.36 16.26
N ASP A 116 29.25 32.13 16.12
CA ASP A 116 29.03 31.48 14.82
C ASP A 116 27.58 30.99 14.67
N LEU A 117 26.90 31.48 13.62
CA LEU A 117 25.61 30.95 13.17
C LEU A 117 25.83 30.18 11.87
N VAL A 118 25.66 28.87 11.91
CA VAL A 118 25.83 28.00 10.74
C VAL A 118 24.48 27.42 10.34
N THR A 119 24.08 27.59 9.07
CA THR A 119 22.86 27.02 8.52
C THR A 119 23.15 26.27 7.23
N GLU A 120 22.65 25.04 7.14
CA GLU A 120 22.76 24.19 5.96
C GLU A 120 21.41 23.55 5.66
N VAL A 121 21.00 23.56 4.39
CA VAL A 121 19.73 23.01 3.91
C VAL A 121 19.99 22.26 2.61
N ARG A 122 19.44 21.05 2.49
CA ARG A 122 19.42 20.30 1.24
C ARG A 122 17.98 20.02 0.82
N GLN A 123 17.72 20.27 -0.45
CA GLN A 123 16.41 20.02 -1.06
C GLN A 123 16.20 18.52 -1.31
N ASP A 124 14.95 18.06 -1.17
CA ASP A 124 14.53 16.72 -1.57
C ASP A 124 14.10 16.73 -3.04
N VAL A 125 14.67 15.80 -3.81
CA VAL A 125 14.30 15.54 -5.21
C VAL A 125 14.05 14.04 -5.33
N SER A 126 12.89 13.66 -5.83
CA SER A 126 12.48 12.27 -5.95
C SER A 126 12.15 11.90 -7.40
N LEU A 127 12.40 10.65 -7.76
CA LEU A 127 12.02 10.08 -9.05
C LEU A 127 10.67 9.40 -8.90
N VAL A 128 9.69 9.75 -9.74
CA VAL A 128 8.32 9.23 -9.67
C VAL A 128 7.97 8.51 -10.96
N LEU A 129 7.58 7.23 -10.85
CA LEU A 129 6.88 6.50 -11.90
C LEU A 129 5.38 6.54 -11.58
N ARG A 130 4.57 7.08 -12.51
CA ARG A 130 3.12 7.18 -12.38
C ARG A 130 2.40 6.33 -13.42
N MET A 131 1.29 5.71 -13.01
CA MET A 131 0.26 5.13 -13.89
C MET A 131 -1.11 5.57 -13.38
N VAL A 132 -2.10 5.71 -14.28
CA VAL A 132 -3.51 5.84 -13.92
C VAL A 132 -4.28 4.67 -14.49
N SER A 133 -5.11 4.02 -13.65
CA SER A 133 -6.06 2.98 -14.07
C SER A 133 -7.48 3.45 -13.81
N THR A 134 -8.36 3.32 -14.81
CA THR A 134 -9.77 3.71 -14.70
C THR A 134 -10.64 2.46 -14.75
N VAL A 135 -11.25 2.11 -13.61
CA VAL A 135 -12.09 0.92 -13.45
C VAL A 135 -13.53 1.37 -13.27
N GLY A 136 -14.27 1.37 -14.37
CA GLY A 136 -15.65 1.89 -14.38
C GLY A 136 -15.68 3.38 -14.00
N ASN A 137 -16.21 3.67 -12.83
CA ASN A 137 -16.34 5.03 -12.29
C ASN A 137 -15.12 5.49 -11.46
N TYR A 138 -14.18 4.61 -11.14
CA TYR A 138 -13.04 4.92 -10.28
C TYR A 138 -11.77 5.17 -11.08
N ASP A 139 -11.00 6.18 -10.67
CA ASP A 139 -9.68 6.49 -11.21
C ASP A 139 -8.63 6.33 -10.10
N TYR A 140 -7.66 5.43 -10.32
CA TYR A 140 -6.57 5.13 -9.40
C TYR A 140 -5.26 5.71 -9.94
N VAL A 141 -4.73 6.74 -9.28
CA VAL A 141 -3.41 7.32 -9.56
C VAL A 141 -2.36 6.61 -8.71
N ILE A 142 -1.49 5.82 -9.34
CA ILE A 142 -0.47 5.03 -8.65
C ILE A 142 0.90 5.65 -8.88
N ASP A 143 1.53 6.13 -7.79
CA ASP A 143 2.89 6.66 -7.80
C ASP A 143 3.84 5.70 -7.07
N TRP A 144 4.92 5.31 -7.74
CA TRP A 144 6.13 4.78 -7.10
C TRP A 144 7.19 5.88 -7.06
N GLU A 145 7.49 6.38 -5.87
CA GLU A 145 8.42 7.48 -5.61
C GLU A 145 9.71 6.96 -4.95
N PHE A 146 10.86 7.27 -5.54
CA PHE A 146 12.19 6.89 -5.07
C PHE A 146 12.95 8.14 -4.62
N LYS A 147 13.43 8.15 -3.38
CA LYS A 147 14.15 9.28 -2.79
C LYS A 147 15.65 9.00 -2.67
N GLN A 148 16.46 10.04 -2.76
CA GLN A 148 17.92 9.95 -2.56
C GLN A 148 18.31 9.41 -1.18
N ALA A 149 17.47 9.63 -0.16
CA ALA A 149 17.65 9.09 1.19
C ALA A 149 17.41 7.57 1.30
N GLY A 150 17.07 6.88 0.22
CA GLY A 150 16.77 5.45 0.19
C GLY A 150 15.29 5.10 0.40
N THR A 151 14.43 6.09 0.66
CA THR A 151 12.99 5.85 0.81
C THR A 151 12.34 5.44 -0.51
N ILE A 152 11.61 4.32 -0.50
CA ILE A 152 10.62 3.97 -1.52
C ILE A 152 9.24 4.30 -0.94
N LYS A 153 8.51 5.22 -1.58
CA LYS A 153 7.18 5.64 -1.16
C LYS A 153 6.19 5.28 -2.26
N VAL A 154 5.13 4.58 -1.88
CA VAL A 154 4.00 4.32 -2.77
C VAL A 154 2.83 5.20 -2.36
N THR A 155 2.16 5.83 -3.32
CA THR A 155 0.96 6.64 -3.07
C THR A 155 -0.15 6.22 -4.02
N VAL A 156 -1.36 6.11 -3.48
CA VAL A 156 -2.56 5.75 -4.22
C VAL A 156 -3.56 6.89 -4.11
N GLY A 157 -3.64 7.71 -5.16
CA GLY A 157 -4.69 8.71 -5.30
C GLY A 157 -5.97 8.06 -5.80
N LEU A 158 -7.06 8.16 -5.04
CA LEU A 158 -8.40 7.82 -5.52
C LEU A 158 -9.06 9.08 -6.06
N THR A 159 -9.68 9.00 -7.24
CA THR A 159 -10.53 10.03 -7.85
C THR A 159 -11.59 9.37 -8.74
N GLY A 160 -12.26 10.15 -9.59
CA GLY A 160 -13.30 9.70 -10.49
C GLY A 160 -14.69 10.12 -10.02
N LEU A 161 -15.68 9.29 -10.30
CA LEU A 161 -17.08 9.52 -9.99
C LEU A 161 -17.56 8.53 -8.94
N LEU A 162 -18.43 8.97 -8.02
CA LEU A 162 -19.12 8.04 -7.13
C LEU A 162 -20.07 7.16 -7.96
N ALA A 163 -20.10 5.86 -7.67
CA ALA A 163 -21.22 5.03 -8.09
C ALA A 163 -22.45 5.46 -7.28
N VAL A 164 -23.57 5.66 -7.97
CA VAL A 164 -24.78 6.22 -7.36
C VAL A 164 -25.97 5.27 -7.50
N ARG A 165 -26.81 5.26 -6.47
CA ARG A 165 -28.11 4.58 -6.44
C ARG A 165 -29.20 5.64 -6.55
N GLY A 166 -30.14 5.42 -7.47
CA GLY A 166 -31.34 6.26 -7.56
C GLY A 166 -32.22 6.09 -6.33
N SER A 167 -32.79 7.18 -5.83
CA SER A 167 -33.70 7.17 -4.68
C SER A 167 -34.92 8.04 -4.92
N ILE A 168 -35.99 7.80 -4.14
CA ILE A 168 -37.18 8.67 -4.15
C ILE A 168 -36.98 9.95 -3.33
N TYR A 169 -35.87 10.04 -2.59
CA TYR A 169 -35.64 11.12 -1.64
C TYR A 169 -35.14 12.37 -2.33
N THR A 170 -35.78 13.49 -2.05
CA THR A 170 -35.33 14.82 -2.46
C THR A 170 -34.60 15.56 -1.34
N HIS A 171 -34.85 15.17 -0.09
CA HIS A 171 -34.26 15.79 1.11
C HIS A 171 -33.91 14.73 2.15
N LYS A 172 -32.90 15.00 2.99
CA LYS A 172 -32.38 14.06 3.99
C LYS A 172 -33.41 13.69 5.07
N ASP A 173 -34.28 14.63 5.45
CA ASP A 173 -35.32 14.45 6.46
C ASP A 173 -36.43 13.47 6.04
N GLN A 174 -36.47 13.09 4.76
CA GLN A 174 -37.38 12.05 4.24
C GLN A 174 -36.85 10.63 4.49
N ILE A 175 -35.58 10.49 4.86
CA ILE A 175 -34.94 9.19 5.12
C ILE A 175 -35.27 8.77 6.56
N MET A 176 -36.17 7.79 6.68
CA MET A 176 -36.67 7.29 7.97
C MET A 176 -36.06 5.94 8.37
N GLU A 177 -35.41 5.25 7.43
CA GLU A 177 -34.79 3.94 7.60
C GLU A 177 -33.34 3.97 7.10
N GLU A 178 -32.61 2.86 7.26
CA GLU A 178 -31.22 2.76 6.82
C GLU A 178 -31.13 2.64 5.30
N GLU A 179 -30.43 3.59 4.66
CA GLU A 179 -30.25 3.65 3.19
C GLU A 179 -28.83 3.32 2.74
N TYR A 180 -28.03 2.69 3.62
CA TYR A 180 -26.69 2.17 3.34
C TYR A 180 -25.71 3.15 2.66
N GLY A 181 -25.96 4.46 2.82
CA GLY A 181 -25.27 5.50 2.07
C GLY A 181 -25.71 6.91 2.47
N THR A 182 -25.29 7.89 1.67
CA THR A 182 -25.60 9.32 1.89
C THR A 182 -26.37 9.90 0.72
N LEU A 183 -27.41 10.70 0.97
CA LEU A 183 -28.08 11.49 -0.07
C LEU A 183 -27.16 12.62 -0.53
N LEU A 184 -26.66 12.50 -1.76
CA LEU A 184 -25.71 13.42 -2.39
C LEU A 184 -26.42 14.58 -3.08
N ALA A 185 -27.55 14.29 -3.72
CA ALA A 185 -28.40 15.24 -4.41
C ALA A 185 -29.84 14.71 -4.43
N GLU A 186 -30.76 15.52 -4.95
CA GLU A 186 -32.13 15.09 -5.22
C GLU A 186 -32.11 13.76 -5.99
N ASN A 187 -32.73 12.73 -5.43
CA ASN A 187 -32.84 11.37 -5.97
C ASN A 187 -31.52 10.59 -6.12
N ILE A 188 -30.42 11.02 -5.52
CA ILE A 188 -29.10 10.40 -5.70
C ILE A 188 -28.49 10.02 -4.34
N LEU A 189 -28.43 8.73 -4.05
CA LEU A 189 -27.67 8.16 -2.94
C LEU A 189 -26.27 7.73 -3.40
N GLY A 190 -25.26 8.01 -2.58
CA GLY A 190 -23.93 7.41 -2.68
C GLY A 190 -23.80 6.27 -1.66
N PRO A 191 -23.81 5.00 -2.07
CA PRO A 191 -23.64 3.88 -1.15
C PRO A 191 -22.26 3.89 -0.50
N ASN A 192 -22.21 3.54 0.79
CA ASN A 192 -20.95 3.37 1.51
C ASN A 192 -20.15 2.23 0.89
N HIS A 193 -18.83 2.40 0.82
CA HIS A 193 -17.92 1.38 0.29
C HIS A 193 -16.50 1.58 0.83
N ASP A 194 -15.68 0.56 0.67
CA ASP A 194 -14.26 0.58 0.99
C ASP A 194 -13.42 0.41 -0.28
N HIS A 195 -12.17 0.86 -0.24
CA HIS A 195 -11.12 0.49 -1.19
C HIS A 195 -9.97 -0.18 -0.43
N PHE A 196 -9.74 -1.45 -0.72
CA PHE A 196 -8.57 -2.20 -0.27
C PHE A 196 -7.59 -2.34 -1.43
N ILE A 197 -6.32 -2.03 -1.21
CA ILE A 197 -5.26 -2.20 -2.20
C ILE A 197 -4.14 -3.02 -1.56
N SER A 198 -3.93 -4.24 -2.06
CA SER A 198 -2.93 -5.16 -1.54
C SER A 198 -1.67 -5.17 -2.41
N PHE A 199 -0.53 -4.87 -1.81
CA PHE A 199 0.78 -4.85 -2.44
C PHE A 199 1.53 -6.14 -2.17
N HIS A 200 2.16 -6.69 -3.21
CA HIS A 200 3.19 -7.71 -3.08
C HIS A 200 4.55 -7.01 -3.09
N LEU A 201 5.29 -7.10 -1.99
CA LEU A 201 6.60 -6.46 -1.78
C LEU A 201 7.64 -7.53 -1.46
N ASP A 202 8.35 -7.96 -2.50
CA ASP A 202 9.44 -8.93 -2.44
C ASP A 202 10.73 -8.19 -2.06
N LEU A 203 11.02 -8.15 -0.75
CA LEU A 203 12.12 -7.36 -0.22
C LEU A 203 13.37 -8.23 -0.05
N ASP A 204 14.41 -7.91 -0.79
CA ASP A 204 15.73 -8.54 -0.75
C ASP A 204 16.73 -7.56 -0.14
N VAL A 205 16.53 -7.19 1.12
CA VAL A 205 17.35 -6.18 1.80
C VAL A 205 18.78 -6.69 1.91
N ASP A 206 19.67 -6.14 1.08
CA ASP A 206 21.08 -6.56 0.96
C ASP A 206 21.25 -8.07 0.70
N GLY A 207 20.27 -8.69 0.03
CA GLY A 207 20.16 -10.11 -0.32
C GLY A 207 18.89 -10.80 0.19
N GLU A 208 18.63 -12.00 -0.32
CA GLU A 208 17.40 -12.80 -0.07
C GLU A 208 17.14 -13.17 1.41
N PRO A 209 18.14 -13.58 2.23
CA PRO A 209 17.83 -14.06 3.59
C PRO A 209 17.45 -12.91 4.52
N ASN A 210 16.16 -12.72 4.73
CA ASN A 210 15.57 -11.62 5.50
C ASN A 210 14.66 -12.17 6.63
N SER A 211 14.34 -11.29 7.57
CA SER A 211 13.46 -11.57 8.70
C SER A 211 12.53 -10.40 8.95
N LEU A 212 11.29 -10.67 9.38
CA LEU A 212 10.39 -9.65 9.89
C LEU A 212 10.63 -9.45 11.40
N VAL A 213 10.94 -8.23 11.82
CA VAL A 213 11.11 -7.85 13.22
C VAL A 213 10.03 -6.85 13.63
N LYS A 214 9.28 -7.19 14.68
CA LYS A 214 8.32 -6.32 15.36
C LYS A 214 9.03 -5.62 16.51
N ALA A 215 9.35 -4.34 16.35
CA ALA A 215 10.01 -3.53 17.37
C ALA A 215 8.97 -2.76 18.20
N LYS A 216 8.59 -3.34 19.35
CA LYS A 216 7.53 -2.80 20.22
C LYS A 216 8.09 -1.74 21.16
N LEU A 217 7.56 -0.53 21.10
CA LEU A 217 7.82 0.57 22.03
C LEU A 217 7.01 0.36 23.31
N GLN A 218 7.69 0.08 24.41
CA GLN A 218 7.06 -0.26 25.69
C GLN A 218 7.48 0.72 26.79
N GLN A 219 6.50 1.27 27.50
CA GLN A 219 6.77 2.03 28.71
C GLN A 219 7.31 1.08 29.81
N ALA A 220 8.41 1.49 30.44
CA ALA A 220 8.99 0.86 31.61
C ALA A 220 8.92 1.80 32.82
N ARG A 221 8.64 1.26 34.01
CA ARG A 221 8.68 1.99 35.28
C ARG A 221 10.07 1.89 35.90
N VAL A 222 10.48 2.97 36.58
CA VAL A 222 11.67 2.95 37.44
C VAL A 222 11.22 2.55 38.85
N THR A 223 11.73 1.43 39.36
CA THR A 223 11.31 0.86 40.65
C THR A 223 12.44 0.79 41.69
N ASP A 224 13.69 1.04 41.28
CA ASP A 224 14.89 0.84 42.09
C ASP A 224 15.38 2.12 42.80
N GLY A 225 14.64 3.22 42.67
CA GLY A 225 14.98 4.52 43.28
C GLY A 225 16.21 5.21 42.68
N ARG A 226 16.84 4.66 41.63
CA ARG A 226 18.10 5.19 41.07
C ARG A 226 17.92 6.46 40.22
N SER A 227 16.69 6.79 39.83
CA SER A 227 16.40 7.97 39.04
C SER A 227 15.30 8.81 39.68
N ARG A 228 15.41 10.13 39.50
CA ARG A 228 14.29 11.05 39.77
C ARG A 228 13.13 10.85 38.78
N ARG A 229 13.41 10.29 37.60
CA ARG A 229 12.38 9.91 36.62
C ARG A 229 11.61 8.68 37.11
N LYS A 230 10.28 8.68 36.90
CA LYS A 230 9.41 7.56 37.28
C LYS A 230 9.19 6.54 36.16
N SER A 231 9.57 6.87 34.92
CA SER A 231 9.38 6.01 33.75
C SER A 231 10.30 6.41 32.59
N TYR A 232 10.46 5.49 31.65
CA TYR A 232 11.10 5.63 30.35
C TYR A 232 10.42 4.68 29.36
N TRP A 233 10.80 4.68 28.08
CA TRP A 233 10.37 3.65 27.13
C TRP A 233 11.59 2.85 26.66
N ARG A 234 11.35 1.61 26.26
CA ARG A 234 12.35 0.71 25.67
C ARG A 234 11.77 0.03 24.45
N VAL A 235 12.64 -0.45 23.57
CA VAL A 235 12.24 -1.28 22.44
C VAL A 235 12.35 -2.75 22.84
N ALA A 236 11.29 -3.51 22.62
CA ALA A 236 11.29 -4.97 22.71
C ALA A 236 11.15 -5.54 21.30
N ASN A 237 12.23 -6.13 20.77
CA ASN A 237 12.25 -6.72 19.45
C ASN A 237 11.74 -8.16 19.50
N GLU A 238 10.89 -8.51 18.54
CA GLU A 238 10.36 -9.86 18.36
C GLU A 238 10.45 -10.23 16.88
N THR A 239 11.27 -11.24 16.55
CA THR A 239 11.37 -11.77 15.19
C THR A 239 10.24 -12.76 14.94
N ALA A 240 9.49 -12.56 13.85
CA ALA A 240 8.48 -13.51 13.41
C ALA A 240 9.16 -14.74 12.80
N LYS A 241 8.79 -15.95 13.26
CA LYS A 241 9.45 -17.19 12.85
C LYS A 241 8.66 -17.93 11.80
N ARG A 242 7.34 -17.86 11.86
CA ARG A 242 6.42 -18.51 10.91
C ARG A 242 5.39 -17.53 10.37
N GLU A 243 4.70 -17.89 9.30
CA GLU A 243 3.67 -17.04 8.68
C GLU A 243 2.60 -16.59 9.69
N SER A 244 2.19 -17.43 10.64
CA SER A 244 1.24 -17.09 11.69
C SER A 244 1.71 -15.96 12.63
N ASP A 245 3.02 -15.84 12.88
CA ASP A 245 3.61 -14.77 13.70
C ASP A 245 3.62 -13.40 13.00
N ALA A 246 3.40 -13.41 11.68
CA ALA A 246 3.51 -12.27 10.78
C ALA A 246 2.16 -11.84 10.15
N LYS A 247 1.04 -12.30 10.73
CA LYS A 247 -0.30 -11.77 10.44
C LYS A 247 -0.58 -10.60 11.38
N ILE A 248 -0.49 -9.36 10.88
CA ILE A 248 -0.44 -8.17 11.73
C ILE A 248 -1.60 -7.23 11.42
N HIS A 249 -2.35 -6.87 12.46
CA HIS A 249 -3.16 -5.65 12.49
C HIS A 249 -2.27 -4.50 12.93
N LEU A 250 -2.20 -3.45 12.13
CA LEU A 250 -1.39 -2.29 12.48
C LEU A 250 -2.07 -1.50 13.60
N ASP A 251 -1.27 -1.00 14.54
CA ASP A 251 -1.71 -0.17 15.66
C ASP A 251 -1.29 1.30 15.47
N SER A 252 -1.73 2.18 16.36
CA SER A 252 -1.48 3.62 16.30
C SER A 252 -0.01 4.05 16.51
N GLY A 253 0.96 3.14 16.37
CA GLY A 253 2.39 3.46 16.28
C GLY A 253 3.23 2.97 17.46
N ALA A 254 2.75 2.00 18.24
CA ALA A 254 3.53 1.39 19.30
C ALA A 254 4.44 0.26 18.77
N THR A 255 4.22 -0.21 17.54
CA THR A 255 5.02 -1.28 16.94
C THR A 255 5.62 -0.82 15.61
N GLU A 256 6.95 -0.79 15.52
CA GLU A 256 7.64 -0.61 14.25
C GLU A 256 7.79 -1.95 13.52
N ILE A 257 7.49 -1.96 12.23
CA ILE A 257 7.61 -3.14 11.36
C ILE A 257 8.87 -3.02 10.53
N LEU A 258 9.83 -3.91 10.79
CA LEU A 258 11.14 -3.90 10.15
C LEU A 258 11.32 -5.19 9.33
N VAL A 259 11.87 -5.06 8.12
CA VAL A 259 12.42 -6.17 7.36
C VAL A 259 13.93 -6.03 7.39
N THR A 260 14.60 -6.99 8.02
CA THR A 260 16.05 -6.93 8.28
C THR A 260 16.77 -8.11 7.65
N ASN A 261 18.04 -7.92 7.31
CA ASN A 261 18.94 -8.98 6.95
C ASN A 261 19.84 -9.31 8.15
N PRO A 262 19.59 -10.42 8.87
CA PRO A 262 20.35 -10.75 10.09
C PRO A 262 21.82 -11.12 9.81
N ASN A 263 22.17 -11.36 8.54
CA ASN A 263 23.52 -11.73 8.12
C ASN A 263 24.36 -10.53 7.67
N LYS A 264 23.76 -9.34 7.61
CA LYS A 264 24.41 -8.10 7.18
C LYS A 264 24.28 -7.06 8.28
N LYS A 265 25.44 -6.63 8.81
CA LYS A 265 25.49 -5.66 9.91
C LYS A 265 26.17 -4.37 9.48
N THR A 266 25.75 -3.27 10.09
CA THR A 266 26.46 -1.99 10.04
C THR A 266 27.80 -2.10 10.76
N LYS A 267 28.68 -1.10 10.58
CA LYS A 267 29.99 -1.04 11.25
C LYS A 267 29.91 -1.16 12.78
N VAL A 268 28.79 -0.74 13.38
CA VAL A 268 28.55 -0.78 14.84
C VAL A 268 27.76 -2.02 15.30
N GLY A 269 27.38 -2.92 14.38
CA GLY A 269 26.77 -4.22 14.71
C GLY A 269 25.24 -4.30 14.64
N ASN A 270 24.55 -3.26 14.17
CA ASN A 270 23.09 -3.32 13.94
C ASN A 270 22.77 -4.06 12.64
N ASP A 271 21.68 -4.82 12.60
CA ASP A 271 21.21 -5.43 11.36
C ASP A 271 20.78 -4.36 10.36
N ILE A 272 21.12 -4.56 9.08
CA ILE A 272 20.66 -3.71 8.00
C ILE A 272 19.18 -4.03 7.73
N GLY A 273 18.36 -3.01 7.52
CA GLY A 273 16.92 -3.20 7.34
C GLY A 273 16.20 -2.02 6.72
N TYR A 274 14.97 -2.27 6.29
CA TYR A 274 13.98 -1.27 5.91
C TYR A 274 12.81 -1.30 6.89
N ARG A 275 12.16 -0.15 7.10
CA ARG A 275 10.97 -0.02 7.95
C ARG A 275 9.76 0.32 7.10
N LEU A 276 8.66 -0.40 7.33
CA LEU A 276 7.35 -0.03 6.80
C LEU A 276 6.75 1.08 7.67
N ILE A 277 6.37 2.20 7.04
CA ILE A 277 5.67 3.31 7.70
C ILE A 277 4.28 3.42 7.08
N PRO A 278 3.24 2.84 7.71
CA PRO A 278 1.88 2.90 7.19
C PRO A 278 1.25 4.28 7.42
N ARG A 279 0.45 4.76 6.47
CA ARG A 279 -0.30 6.02 6.61
C ARG A 279 -1.68 5.83 7.27
N THR A 280 -2.29 4.67 7.10
CA THR A 280 -3.60 4.31 7.64
C THR A 280 -3.52 2.98 8.38
N VAL A 281 -4.32 2.86 9.44
CA VAL A 281 -4.49 1.63 10.25
C VAL A 281 -5.91 1.10 10.18
N ALA A 282 -6.68 1.54 9.18
CA ALA A 282 -8.03 1.01 8.94
C ALA A 282 -7.99 -0.50 8.65
N SER A 283 -9.06 -1.20 9.02
CA SER A 283 -9.21 -2.64 8.87
C SER A 283 -10.55 -2.94 8.21
N ARG A 284 -10.72 -4.19 7.74
CA ARG A 284 -12.02 -4.64 7.19
C ARG A 284 -13.17 -4.46 8.17
N LEU A 285 -14.35 -4.15 7.62
CA LEU A 285 -15.60 -4.02 8.37
C LEU A 285 -16.56 -5.19 8.15
N LEU A 286 -16.43 -5.94 7.05
CA LEU A 286 -17.25 -7.13 6.78
C LEU A 286 -16.94 -8.27 7.76
N ALA A 287 -17.97 -9.07 8.05
CA ALA A 287 -17.86 -10.28 8.85
C ALA A 287 -17.02 -11.34 8.14
N ASN A 288 -16.24 -12.13 8.90
CA ASN A 288 -15.33 -13.14 8.34
C ASN A 288 -16.04 -14.23 7.53
N ASP A 289 -17.28 -14.54 7.89
CA ASP A 289 -18.07 -15.60 7.28
C ASP A 289 -18.89 -15.12 6.09
N ASP A 290 -18.88 -13.82 5.79
CA ASP A 290 -19.53 -13.23 4.61
C ASP A 290 -18.81 -13.64 3.31
N TYR A 291 -19.57 -13.92 2.25
CA TYR A 291 -19.06 -14.45 0.99
C TYR A 291 -17.96 -13.58 0.35
N PRO A 292 -18.17 -12.26 0.13
CA PRO A 292 -17.13 -11.39 -0.39
C PRO A 292 -15.90 -11.33 0.52
N GLN A 293 -16.07 -11.41 1.85
CA GLN A 293 -14.95 -11.38 2.78
C GLN A 293 -14.13 -12.68 2.77
N ARG A 294 -14.76 -13.84 2.53
CA ARG A 294 -14.04 -15.11 2.27
C ARG A 294 -13.21 -15.04 0.99
N ARG A 295 -13.78 -14.47 -0.08
CA ARG A 295 -13.06 -14.24 -1.35
C ARG A 295 -11.89 -13.26 -1.17
N ALA A 296 -12.10 -12.20 -0.38
CA ALA A 296 -11.10 -11.17 -0.09
C ALA A 296 -10.34 -11.42 1.21
N ALA A 297 -10.13 -12.68 1.63
CA ALA A 297 -9.55 -12.98 2.94
C ALA A 297 -8.12 -12.41 3.15
N PHE A 298 -7.44 -11.97 2.09
CA PHE A 298 -6.20 -11.20 2.17
C PHE A 298 -6.34 -9.84 2.89
N THR A 299 -7.55 -9.31 3.03
CA THR A 299 -7.83 -8.08 3.80
C THR A 299 -8.03 -8.32 5.30
N ASN A 300 -7.99 -9.58 5.74
CA ASN A 300 -8.17 -9.93 7.15
C ASN A 300 -7.08 -9.36 8.07
N TYR A 301 -5.90 -9.05 7.54
CA TYR A 301 -4.82 -8.38 8.25
C TYR A 301 -4.28 -7.26 7.36
N ASN A 302 -3.72 -6.22 7.99
CA ASN A 302 -3.05 -5.14 7.25
C ASN A 302 -1.74 -5.59 6.63
N LEU A 303 -1.07 -6.56 7.28
CA LEU A 303 0.22 -7.07 6.85
C LEU A 303 0.27 -8.58 7.00
N TRP A 304 0.87 -9.22 5.99
CA TRP A 304 1.25 -10.62 6.01
C TRP A 304 2.71 -10.76 5.59
N VAL A 305 3.37 -11.84 6.04
CA VAL A 305 4.65 -12.28 5.46
C VAL A 305 4.54 -13.75 5.13
N THR A 306 4.96 -14.08 3.92
CA THR A 306 5.06 -15.46 3.44
C THR A 306 6.49 -15.72 2.96
N PRO A 307 7.00 -16.95 2.99
CA PRO A 307 8.19 -17.28 2.21
C PRO A 307 7.90 -17.02 0.73
N TYR A 308 8.94 -16.65 -0.01
CA TYR A 308 8.81 -16.51 -1.46
C TYR A 308 8.33 -17.80 -2.11
N ASN A 309 7.38 -17.65 -3.03
CA ASN A 309 6.98 -18.70 -3.94
C ASN A 309 6.58 -18.08 -5.29
N LYS A 310 7.21 -18.57 -6.35
CA LYS A 310 6.99 -18.10 -7.73
C LYS A 310 5.52 -18.14 -8.16
N SER A 311 4.70 -19.07 -7.66
CA SER A 311 3.28 -19.17 -8.02
C SER A 311 2.36 -18.26 -7.19
N GLU A 312 2.80 -17.81 -6.03
CA GLU A 312 2.00 -17.01 -5.09
C GLU A 312 2.14 -15.52 -5.45
N LYS A 313 1.30 -15.05 -6.38
CA LYS A 313 1.39 -13.68 -6.92
C LYS A 313 0.17 -12.80 -6.62
N TRP A 314 -1.00 -13.42 -6.54
CA TRP A 314 -2.30 -12.75 -6.58
C TRP A 314 -3.04 -13.00 -5.26
N ALA A 315 -3.17 -11.97 -4.42
CA ALA A 315 -3.67 -12.12 -3.06
C ALA A 315 -5.11 -12.68 -2.99
N GLY A 316 -5.95 -12.39 -4.00
CA GLY A 316 -7.29 -12.96 -4.18
C GLY A 316 -7.35 -14.30 -4.92
N GLY A 317 -6.20 -14.84 -5.37
CA GLY A 317 -6.09 -16.06 -6.16
C GLY A 317 -5.92 -15.84 -7.66
N LEU A 318 -5.59 -16.92 -8.38
CA LEU A 318 -5.34 -16.85 -9.83
C LEU A 318 -6.62 -16.51 -10.62
N PHE A 319 -7.74 -17.14 -10.27
CA PHE A 319 -9.06 -16.92 -10.87
C PHE A 319 -10.00 -16.34 -9.82
N VAL A 320 -10.36 -15.07 -9.99
CA VAL A 320 -11.08 -14.29 -8.95
C VAL A 320 -12.55 -14.10 -9.25
N ASP A 321 -12.91 -13.96 -10.52
CA ASP A 321 -14.31 -13.94 -10.94
C ASP A 321 -14.99 -15.24 -10.48
N GLN A 322 -16.13 -15.09 -9.81
CA GLN A 322 -16.88 -16.19 -9.18
C GLN A 322 -16.06 -17.09 -8.24
N SER A 323 -14.97 -16.57 -7.65
CA SER A 323 -14.14 -17.35 -6.72
C SER A 323 -14.87 -17.69 -5.42
N HIS A 324 -14.43 -18.76 -4.78
CA HIS A 324 -14.98 -19.24 -3.49
C HIS A 324 -14.06 -18.92 -2.29
N GLY A 325 -12.91 -18.27 -2.53
CA GLY A 325 -11.90 -17.98 -1.49
C GLY A 325 -10.86 -19.07 -1.25
N ASP A 326 -10.84 -20.12 -2.08
CA ASP A 326 -10.00 -21.31 -1.86
C ASP A 326 -8.51 -21.13 -2.26
N ASP A 327 -8.15 -20.05 -2.97
CA ASP A 327 -6.78 -19.78 -3.45
C ASP A 327 -6.28 -18.39 -3.00
N THR A 328 -6.68 -17.93 -1.83
CA THR A 328 -6.29 -16.61 -1.32
C THR A 328 -4.95 -16.65 -0.57
N LEU A 329 -4.35 -15.47 -0.34
CA LEU A 329 -3.23 -15.30 0.58
C LEU A 329 -3.51 -15.91 1.96
N ALA A 330 -4.74 -15.78 2.46
CA ALA A 330 -5.13 -16.37 3.73
C ALA A 330 -5.04 -17.90 3.69
N THR A 331 -5.49 -18.54 2.60
CA THR A 331 -5.39 -19.99 2.38
C THR A 331 -3.94 -20.44 2.29
N TRP A 332 -3.12 -19.70 1.54
CA TRP A 332 -1.69 -19.98 1.40
C TRP A 332 -0.98 -19.99 2.75
N SER A 333 -1.27 -19.03 3.62
CA SER A 333 -0.69 -18.89 4.96
C SER A 333 -1.29 -19.84 6.01
N LEU A 334 -2.16 -20.78 5.64
CA LEU A 334 -2.53 -21.92 6.51
C LEU A 334 -1.42 -22.97 6.60
N ARG A 335 -0.48 -22.98 5.64
CA ARG A 335 0.70 -23.86 5.67
C ARG A 335 1.68 -23.50 6.78
N ASP A 336 1.59 -22.28 7.30
CA ASP A 336 2.37 -21.76 8.42
C ASP A 336 3.87 -22.03 8.23
N ARG A 337 4.44 -21.65 7.09
CA ARG A 337 5.84 -21.94 6.74
C ARG A 337 6.81 -21.10 7.57
N GLU A 338 8.07 -21.53 7.67
CA GLU A 338 9.14 -20.75 8.31
C GLU A 338 9.54 -19.53 7.47
N ILE A 339 9.70 -18.38 8.11
CA ILE A 339 10.03 -17.09 7.47
C ILE A 339 11.26 -16.39 8.07
N GLU A 340 11.82 -16.87 9.19
CA GLU A 340 13.02 -16.28 9.78
C GLU A 340 14.27 -16.63 8.96
N ASN A 341 15.02 -15.60 8.54
CA ASN A 341 16.25 -15.71 7.76
C ASN A 341 16.04 -16.48 6.43
N LYS A 342 14.99 -16.12 5.70
CA LYS A 342 14.57 -16.71 4.42
C LYS A 342 14.29 -15.62 3.39
N ASP A 343 14.17 -16.04 2.14
CA ASP A 343 13.53 -15.24 1.10
C ASP A 343 12.04 -15.08 1.44
N ILE A 344 11.59 -13.84 1.67
CA ILE A 344 10.26 -13.52 2.20
C ILE A 344 9.60 -12.40 1.40
N VAL A 345 8.28 -12.53 1.25
CA VAL A 345 7.43 -11.53 0.62
C VAL A 345 6.55 -10.90 1.68
N LEU A 346 6.58 -9.56 1.72
CA LEU A 346 5.71 -8.74 2.53
C LEU A 346 4.44 -8.41 1.72
N TRP A 347 3.27 -8.64 2.31
CA TRP A 347 1.98 -8.28 1.71
C TRP A 347 1.34 -7.19 2.52
N TYR A 348 1.25 -5.98 1.98
CA TYR A 348 0.69 -4.83 2.69
C TYR A 348 -0.64 -4.41 2.07
N THR A 349 -1.70 -4.38 2.87
CA THR A 349 -3.03 -3.95 2.44
C THR A 349 -3.32 -2.56 2.99
N LEU A 350 -3.40 -1.59 2.08
CA LEU A 350 -3.88 -0.23 2.35
C LEU A 350 -5.41 -0.22 2.30
N VAL A 351 -6.04 0.52 3.22
CA VAL A 351 -7.49 0.57 3.36
C VAL A 351 -7.97 2.02 3.43
N SER A 352 -8.97 2.35 2.61
CA SER A 352 -9.74 3.60 2.66
C SER A 352 -11.22 3.29 2.74
N SER A 353 -11.87 3.71 3.82
CA SER A 353 -13.33 3.65 3.94
C SER A 353 -13.92 4.98 3.48
N CYS A 354 -14.86 4.91 2.53
CA CYS A 354 -15.44 6.08 1.90
C CYS A 354 -16.93 6.20 2.29
N PRO A 355 -17.24 6.81 3.45
CA PRO A 355 -18.60 7.26 3.69
C PRO A 355 -18.87 8.38 2.68
N ALA A 356 -19.92 8.27 1.86
CA ALA A 356 -20.19 9.18 0.74
C ALA A 356 -20.64 10.59 1.19
N LEU A 357 -20.09 11.13 2.27
CA LEU A 357 -20.48 12.37 2.94
C LEU A 357 -19.92 13.65 2.28
N LYS A 358 -18.99 13.53 1.33
CA LYS A 358 -18.38 14.70 0.66
C LYS A 358 -18.32 14.53 -0.85
N ILE A 359 -19.16 15.30 -1.54
CA ILE A 359 -19.29 15.38 -3.00
C ILE A 359 -17.99 15.87 -3.70
N PHE A 360 -17.03 16.45 -2.97
CA PHE A 360 -15.91 17.20 -3.58
C PHE A 360 -14.49 16.84 -3.11
N GLN A 361 -14.31 15.83 -2.25
CA GLN A 361 -12.98 15.33 -1.94
C GLN A 361 -12.99 13.83 -2.16
N SER A 362 -12.29 13.41 -3.21
CA SER A 362 -12.02 12.01 -3.41
C SER A 362 -11.29 11.46 -2.17
N CYS A 363 -11.48 10.17 -1.90
CA CYS A 363 -10.88 9.47 -0.76
C CYS A 363 -9.35 9.35 -0.95
N GLN A 364 -8.61 10.48 -0.92
CA GLN A 364 -7.16 10.54 -1.14
C GLN A 364 -6.41 10.07 0.12
N HIS A 365 -5.61 9.01 -0.01
CA HIS A 365 -4.77 8.44 1.05
C HIS A 365 -3.33 8.18 0.62
#